data_AF-A0AAF0BWT7-F1
#
_entry.id   AF-A0AAF0BWT7-F1
#
_cell.length_a   1.000
_cell.length_b   1.000
_cell.length_c   1.000
_cell.angle_alpha   90.00
_cell.angle_beta   90.00
_cell.angle_gamma   90.00
#
_symmetry.space_group_name_H-M   'P 1'
#
loop_
_entity.id
_entity.type
_entity.pdbx_description
1 polymer ?
#
loop_
_entity_poly.entity_id
_entity_poly.type
_entity_poly.pdbx_seq_one_letter_code
_entity_poly.pdbx_strand_id
1 'polypeptide(L)'
;MAGKSRPSAEKRRIDKERQEKQAAKRERRHNRESGGDAEQGDGPSQEELMERFRVLSEAHAAGKVSDEDFEPARHELMVALGVEDPVD
;
A
#
# COMPACT_ATOMS: atom_id res chain seq x y z
N MET A 1 44.75 2.20 12.61
CA MET A 1 43.57 1.90 11.75
C MET A 1 42.36 1.76 12.65
N ALA A 2 41.30 2.55 12.45
CA ALA A 2 40.10 2.53 13.29
C ALA A 2 38.91 1.90 12.54
N GLY A 3 38.18 1.03 13.25
CA GLY A 3 36.72 1.04 13.24
C GLY A 3 35.99 -0.01 12.41
N LYS A 4 35.33 -0.95 13.10
CA LYS A 4 33.95 -1.41 12.79
C LYS A 4 33.40 -2.14 14.02
N SER A 5 33.05 -1.39 15.07
CA SER A 5 32.38 -1.94 16.24
C SER A 5 30.94 -2.32 15.85
N ARG A 6 30.63 -3.62 15.86
CA ARG A 6 29.27 -4.13 15.63
C ARG A 6 28.28 -3.42 16.56
N PRO A 7 27.09 -2.99 16.09
CA PRO A 7 26.13 -2.32 16.97
C PRO A 7 25.72 -3.29 18.09
N SER A 8 25.85 -2.82 19.34
CA SER A 8 25.47 -3.56 20.55
C SER A 8 24.08 -4.16 20.41
N ALA A 9 23.85 -5.34 21.01
CA ALA A 9 22.56 -6.03 21.03
C ALA A 9 21.41 -5.12 21.48
N GLU A 10 21.72 -4.12 22.30
CA GLU A 10 20.80 -3.08 22.77
C GLU A 10 20.27 -2.18 21.64
N LYS A 11 21.11 -1.80 20.66
CA LYS A 11 20.66 -1.06 19.48
C LYS A 11 19.69 -1.86 18.63
N ARG A 12 19.84 -3.19 18.58
CA ARG A 12 18.90 -4.08 17.87
C ARG A 12 17.57 -4.19 18.60
N ARG A 13 17.54 -4.10 19.93
CA ARG A 13 16.30 -4.11 20.71
C ARG A 13 15.49 -2.84 20.49
N ILE A 14 16.15 -1.69 20.55
CA ILE A 14 15.51 -0.39 20.30
C ILE A 14 14.94 -0.30 18.89
N ASP A 15 15.67 -0.81 17.88
CA ASP A 15 15.20 -0.80 16.50
C ASP A 15 13.95 -1.70 16.31
N LYS A 16 13.94 -2.87 16.94
CA LYS A 16 12.77 -3.77 16.96
C LYS A 16 11.55 -3.14 17.61
N GLU A 17 11.70 -2.57 18.81
CA GLU A 17 10.60 -1.90 19.51
C GLU A 17 10.04 -0.72 18.70
N ARG A 18 10.91 -0.01 17.96
CA ARG A 18 10.50 1.10 17.10
C ARG A 18 9.74 0.62 15.86
N GLN A 19 10.11 -0.53 15.29
CA GLN A 19 9.38 -1.14 14.17
C GLN A 19 8.01 -1.68 14.62
N GLU A 20 7.95 -2.38 15.76
CA GLU A 20 6.71 -2.92 16.33
C GLU A 20 5.71 -1.80 16.67
N LYS A 21 6.18 -0.69 17.25
CA LYS A 21 5.33 0.46 17.57
C LYS A 21 4.77 1.17 16.32
N GLN A 22 5.50 1.14 15.21
CA GLN A 22 5.02 1.68 13.94
C GLN A 22 3.99 0.76 13.27
N ALA A 23 4.21 -0.56 13.33
CA ALA A 23 3.26 -1.55 12.85
C ALA A 23 1.92 -1.45 13.60
N ALA A 24 1.95 -1.38 14.94
CA ALA A 24 0.75 -1.23 15.76
C ALA A 24 0.00 0.10 15.51
N LYS A 25 0.69 1.17 15.11
CA LYS A 25 0.06 2.45 14.76
C LYS A 25 -0.63 2.39 13.38
N ARG A 26 -0.09 1.62 12.43
CA ARG A 26 -0.74 1.36 11.14
C ARG A 26 -1.98 0.50 11.32
N GLU A 27 -1.90 -0.55 12.13
CA GLU A 27 -3.04 -1.42 12.44
C GLU A 27 -4.19 -0.66 13.14
N ARG A 28 -3.87 0.30 14.02
CA ARG A 28 -4.87 1.18 14.64
C ARG A 28 -5.51 2.20 13.69
N ARG A 29 -4.85 2.55 12.60
CA ARG A 29 -5.45 3.39 11.53
C ARG A 29 -6.38 2.55 10.67
N HIS A 30 -5.92 1.39 10.24
CA HIS A 30 -6.73 0.39 9.54
C HIS A 30 -8.00 0.04 10.32
N ASN A 31 -7.92 -0.19 11.64
CA ASN A 31 -9.12 -0.49 12.46
C ASN A 31 -10.06 0.73 12.64
N ARG A 32 -9.56 1.97 12.52
CA ARG A 32 -10.43 3.16 12.53
C ARG A 32 -11.07 3.42 11.16
N GLU A 33 -10.36 3.15 10.08
CA GLU A 33 -10.85 3.27 8.71
C GLU A 33 -11.85 2.14 8.38
N SER A 34 -11.64 0.91 8.90
CA SER A 34 -12.62 -0.19 8.77
C SER A 34 -13.82 -0.09 9.73
N GLY A 35 -13.77 0.79 10.73
CA GLY A 35 -14.75 0.84 11.83
C GLY A 35 -15.62 2.10 11.87
N GLY A 36 -15.54 2.97 10.87
CA GLY A 36 -16.15 4.30 10.92
C GLY A 36 -16.48 4.90 9.57
N ASP A 37 -17.22 4.17 8.74
CA ASP A 37 -18.12 4.78 7.74
C ASP A 37 -19.20 3.76 7.36
N ALA A 38 -20.23 3.69 8.20
CA ALA A 38 -21.51 3.14 7.76
C ALA A 38 -22.21 4.25 6.96
N GLU A 39 -22.39 4.00 5.66
CA GLU A 39 -23.06 4.84 4.64
C GLU A 39 -22.20 5.80 3.78
N GLN A 40 -21.41 5.27 2.83
CA GLN A 40 -21.47 5.71 1.42
C GLN A 40 -20.68 4.81 0.46
N GLY A 41 -21.42 4.09 -0.41
CA GLY A 41 -20.90 3.48 -1.63
C GLY A 41 -20.59 1.98 -1.52
N ASP A 42 -21.34 1.18 -2.27
CA ASP A 42 -21.16 -0.26 -2.47
C ASP A 42 -19.93 -0.55 -3.37
N GLY A 43 -18.77 0.03 -3.01
CA GLY A 43 -17.57 0.05 -3.83
C GLY A 43 -16.29 -0.16 -3.02
N PRO A 44 -15.19 -0.58 -3.68
CA PRO A 44 -13.90 -0.76 -3.01
C PRO A 44 -13.42 0.55 -2.40
N SER A 45 -12.87 0.48 -1.19
CA SER A 45 -12.27 1.63 -0.51
C SER A 45 -11.06 2.17 -1.28
N GLN A 46 -10.71 3.44 -1.03
CA GLN A 46 -9.54 4.07 -1.65
C GLN A 46 -8.23 3.29 -1.37
N GLU A 47 -8.07 2.76 -0.17
CA GLU A 47 -6.88 1.95 0.19
C GLU A 47 -6.82 0.65 -0.63
N GLU A 48 -7.96 -0.03 -0.81
CA GLU A 48 -8.03 -1.24 -1.63
C GLU A 48 -7.73 -0.96 -3.11
N LEU A 49 -8.22 0.16 -3.64
CA LEU A 49 -7.93 0.58 -5.01
C LEU A 49 -6.44 0.88 -5.21
N MET A 50 -5.80 1.53 -4.25
CA MET A 50 -4.36 1.79 -4.26
C MET A 50 -3.53 0.51 -4.18
N GLU A 51 -3.94 -0.46 -3.35
CA GLU A 51 -3.26 -1.76 -3.25
C GLU A 51 -3.41 -2.56 -4.55
N ARG A 52 -4.60 -2.56 -5.17
CA ARG A 52 -4.82 -3.18 -6.49
C ARG A 52 -3.93 -2.56 -7.57
N PHE A 53 -3.80 -1.23 -7.58
CA PHE A 53 -2.92 -0.53 -8.51
C PHE A 53 -1.45 -0.92 -8.30
N ARG A 54 -1.01 -1.05 -7.05
CA ARG A 54 0.34 -1.50 -6.73
C ARG A 54 0.60 -2.91 -7.24
N VAL A 55 -0.29 -3.86 -6.96
CA VAL A 55 -0.15 -5.25 -7.42
C VAL A 55 -0.13 -5.32 -8.94
N LEU A 56 -1.00 -4.56 -9.61
CA LEU A 56 -1.06 -4.47 -11.07
C LEU A 56 0.27 -3.92 -11.65
N SER A 57 0.79 -2.85 -11.06
CA SER A 57 2.07 -2.24 -11.47
C SER A 57 3.26 -3.18 -11.25
N GLU A 58 3.29 -3.91 -10.13
CA GLU A 58 4.32 -4.92 -9.86
C GLU A 58 4.24 -6.08 -10.85
N ALA A 59 3.03 -6.51 -11.22
CA ALA A 59 2.82 -7.57 -12.20
C ALA A 59 3.24 -7.15 -13.63
N HIS A 60 2.93 -5.91 -14.01
CA HIS A 60 3.37 -5.30 -15.27
C HIS A 60 4.89 -5.12 -15.33
N ALA A 61 5.50 -4.57 -14.29
CA ALA A 61 6.95 -4.45 -14.19
C ALA A 61 7.68 -5.81 -14.22
N ALA A 62 7.03 -6.86 -13.72
CA ALA A 62 7.52 -8.23 -13.81
C ALA A 62 7.28 -8.91 -15.18
N GLY A 63 6.65 -8.22 -16.13
CA GLY A 63 6.30 -8.74 -17.45
C GLY A 63 5.23 -9.85 -17.42
N LYS A 64 4.46 -9.95 -16.33
CA LYS A 64 3.38 -10.94 -16.17
C LYS A 64 2.06 -10.48 -16.77
N VAL A 65 1.91 -9.16 -16.93
CA VAL A 65 0.76 -8.49 -17.54
C VAL A 65 1.31 -7.71 -18.72
N SER A 66 0.68 -7.84 -19.89
CA SER A 66 1.07 -7.11 -21.09
C SER A 66 0.64 -5.65 -21.01
N ASP A 67 1.21 -4.77 -21.83
CA ASP A 67 0.77 -3.37 -21.92
C ASP A 67 -0.73 -3.28 -22.30
N GLU A 68 -1.19 -4.17 -23.18
CA GLU A 68 -2.58 -4.24 -23.66
C GLU A 68 -3.57 -4.60 -22.53
N ASP A 69 -3.14 -5.39 -21.55
CA ASP A 69 -3.93 -5.74 -20.38
C ASP A 69 -3.76 -4.75 -19.21
N PHE A 70 -2.59 -4.11 -19.12
CA PHE A 70 -2.24 -3.20 -18.03
C PHE A 70 -2.97 -1.85 -18.15
N GLU A 71 -2.95 -1.23 -19.32
CA GLU A 71 -3.54 0.09 -19.55
C GLU A 71 -5.04 0.16 -19.22
N PRO A 72 -5.91 -0.75 -19.69
CA PRO A 72 -7.33 -0.71 -19.34
C PRO A 72 -7.56 -0.95 -17.84
N ALA A 73 -6.85 -1.91 -17.22
CA ALA A 73 -6.97 -2.19 -15.80
C ALA A 73 -6.46 -1.04 -14.91
N ARG A 74 -5.38 -0.37 -15.34
CA ARG A 74 -4.88 0.86 -14.71
C ARG A 74 -5.95 1.94 -14.77
N HIS A 75 -6.51 2.17 -15.95
CA HIS A 75 -7.52 3.20 -16.18
C HIS A 75 -8.76 2.98 -15.31
N GLU A 76 -9.29 1.75 -15.26
CA GLU A 76 -10.41 1.40 -14.37
C GLU A 76 -10.12 1.74 -12.90
N LEU A 77 -8.90 1.44 -12.42
CA LEU A 77 -8.49 1.79 -11.06
C LEU A 77 -8.38 3.30 -10.85
N MET A 78 -7.90 4.06 -11.84
CA MET A 78 -7.79 5.52 -11.75
C MET A 78 -9.15 6.22 -11.82
N VAL A 79 -10.09 5.70 -12.62
CA VAL A 79 -11.49 6.15 -12.62
C VAL A 79 -12.15 5.85 -11.28
N ALA A 80 -11.96 4.64 -10.74
CA ALA A 80 -12.49 4.28 -9.43
C ALA A 80 -11.89 5.11 -8.28
N LEU A 81 -10.65 5.59 -8.43
CA LEU A 81 -10.00 6.54 -7.53
C LEU A 81 -10.46 8.00 -7.74
N GLY A 82 -11.19 8.29 -8.83
CA GLY A 82 -11.61 9.64 -9.21
C GLY A 82 -10.46 10.52 -9.72
N VAL A 83 -9.38 9.92 -10.22
CA VAL A 83 -8.20 10.61 -10.76
C VAL A 83 -8.33 10.82 -12.28
N GLU A 84 -8.94 9.86 -12.98
CA GLU A 84 -9.21 9.92 -14.41
C GLU A 84 -10.73 9.94 -14.64
N ASP A 85 -11.16 10.55 -15.75
CA ASP A 85 -12.57 10.55 -16.16
C ASP A 85 -12.94 9.20 -16.80
N PRO A 86 -14.15 8.67 -16.56
CA PRO A 86 -14.62 7.50 -17.28
C PRO A 86 -14.67 7.83 -18.78
N VAL A 87 -14.17 6.91 -19.62
CA VAL A 87 -14.28 7.04 -21.08
C VAL A 87 -15.73 6.78 -21.46
N ASP A 88 -16.38 7.78 -22.06
CA ASP A 88 -17.76 7.75 -22.61
C ASP A 88 -17.94 6.72 -23.73
#